data_AF-A0A958MC51-F1
#
_entry.id   AF-A0A958MC51-F1
#
_cell.length_a   1.000
_cell.length_b   1.000
_cell.length_c   1.000
_cell.angle_alpha   90.00
_cell.angle_beta   90.00
_cell.angle_gamma   90.00
#
_symmetry.space_group_name_H-M   'P 1'
#
loop_
_entity.id
_entity.type
_entity.pdbx_description
1 polymer ?
#
loop_
_entity_poly.entity_id
_entity_poly.type
_entity_poly.pdbx_seq_one_letter_code
_entity_poly.pdbx_strand_id
1 'polypeptide(L)'
;MKPKHVLAVIFLFAISQLSAQVNYDEGRIQIDGIQLLQDSNDENAYYYLTRFARLSTKEDGSYEILCIKYVGEGESTSGGLFHALIEFSLPQDVVEAVQAKLKQQVGDRAYIAGPVPMKQITNENTNEVGQFNVVSSILTNTNGEDAFTSNV
;
A
#
# COMPACT_ATOMS: atom_id res chain seq x y z
N MET A 1 38.38 -22.26 17.94
CA MET A 1 37.91 -21.88 16.59
C MET A 1 38.87 -20.86 16.00
N LYS A 2 39.35 -21.04 14.76
CA LYS A 2 40.23 -20.06 14.10
C LYS A 2 39.48 -18.72 13.95
N PRO A 3 40.14 -17.55 14.09
CA PRO A 3 39.49 -16.23 14.11
C PRO A 3 38.67 -15.92 12.85
N LYS A 4 39.00 -16.58 11.72
CA LYS A 4 38.27 -16.50 10.45
C LYS A 4 36.84 -17.04 10.51
N HIS A 5 36.54 -17.98 11.42
CA HIS A 5 35.20 -18.56 11.57
C HIS A 5 34.32 -17.75 12.54
N VAL A 6 34.92 -16.96 13.44
CA VAL A 6 34.19 -16.09 14.37
C VAL A 6 33.59 -14.89 13.61
N LEU A 7 34.34 -14.33 12.66
CA LEU A 7 33.88 -13.20 11.84
C LEU A 7 32.70 -13.59 10.93
N ALA A 8 32.70 -14.83 10.39
CA ALA A 8 31.61 -15.33 9.56
C ALA A 8 30.30 -15.56 10.35
N VAL A 9 30.39 -15.96 11.62
CA VAL A 9 29.21 -16.14 12.50
C VAL A 9 28.61 -14.80 12.92
N ILE A 10 29.44 -13.76 13.13
CA ILE A 10 28.96 -12.40 13.42
C ILE A 10 28.25 -11.78 12.21
N PHE A 11 28.74 -12.04 10.99
CA PHE A 11 28.09 -11.56 9.77
C PHE A 11 26.74 -12.25 9.50
N LEU A 12 26.58 -13.51 9.93
CA LEU A 12 25.33 -14.26 9.75
C LEU A 12 24.19 -13.78 10.68
N PHE A 13 24.51 -13.18 11.83
CA PHE A 13 23.53 -12.64 12.78
C PHE A 13 23.01 -11.24 12.40
N ALA A 14 23.69 -10.53 11.48
CA ALA A 14 23.29 -9.19 11.07
C ALA A 14 22.16 -9.17 10.00
N ILE A 15 21.74 -10.34 9.51
CA ILE A 15 20.77 -10.47 8.40
C ILE A 15 19.35 -10.79 8.91
N SER A 16 19.20 -11.16 10.18
CA SER A 16 17.89 -11.37 10.78
C SER A 16 17.32 -10.03 11.28
N GLN A 17 16.05 -9.76 10.97
CA GLN A 17 15.20 -8.68 11.50
C GLN A 17 15.10 -7.38 10.65
N LEU A 18 14.91 -7.47 9.33
CA LEU A 18 14.16 -6.44 8.60
C LEU A 18 12.74 -6.96 8.32
N SER A 19 11.93 -7.03 9.36
CA SER A 19 10.49 -7.17 9.21
C SER A 19 9.87 -6.06 10.01
N ALA A 20 9.22 -5.13 9.32
CA ALA A 20 8.40 -4.10 9.94
C ALA A 20 7.23 -4.79 10.65
N GLN A 21 7.45 -5.16 11.91
CA GLN A 21 6.44 -5.65 12.81
C GLN A 21 6.00 -4.44 13.63
N VAL A 22 4.69 -4.21 13.65
CA VAL A 22 4.10 -3.08 14.37
C VAL A 22 3.41 -3.57 15.63
N ASN A 23 3.44 -2.75 16.67
CA ASN A 23 2.68 -3.00 17.88
C ASN A 23 1.21 -2.61 17.62
N TYR A 24 0.33 -3.61 17.52
CA TYR A 24 -1.10 -3.38 17.22
C TYR A 24 -1.89 -2.87 18.44
N ASP A 25 -1.53 -3.35 19.62
CA ASP A 25 -2.25 -3.07 20.88
C ASP A 25 -1.57 -1.97 21.72
N GLU A 26 -0.24 -1.90 21.67
CA GLU A 26 0.56 -0.95 22.46
C GLU A 26 1.16 0.15 21.57
N GLY A 27 1.38 1.35 22.13
CA GLY A 27 1.97 2.47 21.38
C GLY A 27 1.11 3.04 20.25
N ARG A 28 -0.18 2.66 20.18
CA ARG A 28 -1.12 3.19 19.19
C ARG A 28 -1.49 4.64 19.49
N ILE A 29 -1.36 5.49 18.49
CA ILE A 29 -1.69 6.92 18.57
C ILE A 29 -2.66 7.26 17.44
N GLN A 30 -3.57 8.22 17.67
CA GLN A 30 -4.43 8.76 16.64
C GLN A 30 -4.24 10.27 16.55
N ILE A 31 -3.92 10.76 15.35
CA ILE A 31 -3.70 12.18 15.07
C ILE A 31 -4.56 12.55 13.87
N ASP A 32 -5.43 13.56 14.01
CA ASP A 32 -6.36 14.01 12.96
C ASP A 32 -7.18 12.88 12.32
N GLY A 33 -7.51 11.87 13.13
CA GLY A 33 -8.24 10.70 12.67
C GLY A 33 -7.37 9.62 12.01
N ILE A 34 -6.09 9.86 11.74
CA ILE A 34 -5.14 8.90 11.19
C ILE A 34 -4.56 8.06 12.32
N GLN A 35 -4.62 6.74 12.18
CA GLN A 35 -4.08 5.81 13.16
C GLN A 35 -2.60 5.56 12.86
N LEU A 36 -1.78 5.71 13.89
CA LEU A 36 -0.34 5.44 13.90
C LEU A 36 -0.05 4.24 14.79
N LEU A 37 0.78 3.33 14.30
CA LEU A 37 1.24 2.15 15.00
C LEU A 37 2.76 2.24 15.16
N GLN A 38 3.24 2.08 16.38
CA GLN A 38 4.67 2.10 16.68
C GLN A 38 5.35 0.85 16.10
N ASP A 39 6.56 0.99 15.57
CA ASP A 39 7.41 -0.13 15.19
C ASP A 39 7.80 -0.93 16.46
N SER A 40 7.84 -2.25 16.36
CA SER A 40 8.18 -3.11 17.50
C SER A 40 9.65 -3.08 17.88
N ASN A 41 10.52 -2.62 16.97
CA ASN A 41 11.98 -2.60 17.11
C ASN A 41 12.54 -1.17 17.23
N ASP A 42 11.77 -0.14 16.87
CA ASP A 42 12.15 1.28 17.02
C ASP A 42 11.02 2.09 17.68
N GLU A 43 11.23 2.46 18.95
CA GLU A 43 10.27 3.23 19.74
C GLU A 43 9.95 4.62 19.16
N ASN A 44 10.79 5.14 18.26
CA ASN A 44 10.58 6.43 17.60
C ASN A 44 9.92 6.31 16.23
N ALA A 45 9.80 5.11 15.67
CA ALA A 45 9.23 4.89 14.34
C ALA A 45 7.74 4.57 14.44
N TYR A 46 6.94 5.22 13.59
CA TYR A 46 5.49 5.03 13.54
C TYR A 46 5.03 4.84 12.08
N TYR A 47 4.20 3.84 11.84
CA TYR A 47 3.55 3.61 10.55
C TYR A 47 2.11 4.07 10.59
N TYR A 48 1.60 4.63 9.49
CA TYR A 48 0.20 5.03 9.39
C TYR A 48 -0.65 3.95 8.73
N LEU A 49 -1.89 3.81 9.21
CA LEU A 49 -2.95 3.10 8.50
C LEU A 49 -3.76 4.11 7.69
N THR A 50 -3.81 3.91 6.37
CA THR A 50 -4.72 4.70 5.53
C THR A 50 -6.17 4.31 5.78
N ARG A 51 -7.06 5.30 5.81
CA ARG A 51 -8.50 5.10 6.01
C ARG A 51 -9.24 4.82 4.72
N PHE A 52 -8.69 5.25 3.59
CA PHE A 52 -9.33 5.17 2.29
C PHE A 52 -8.28 4.98 1.21
N ALA A 53 -8.63 4.16 0.23
CA ALA A 53 -7.86 4.07 -1.01
C ALA A 53 -8.08 5.34 -1.84
N ARG A 54 -7.07 5.74 -2.61
CA ARG A 54 -7.16 6.91 -3.51
C ARG A 54 -6.67 6.56 -4.89
N LEU A 55 -7.07 7.34 -5.90
CA LEU A 55 -6.43 7.29 -7.21
C LEU A 55 -5.01 7.84 -7.11
N SER A 56 -4.07 7.17 -7.77
CA SER A 56 -2.72 7.69 -7.93
C SER A 56 -2.74 9.02 -8.70
N THR A 57 -1.79 9.88 -8.38
CA THR A 57 -1.60 11.19 -9.00
C THR A 57 -0.16 11.36 -9.43
N LYS A 58 0.05 11.99 -10.59
CA LYS A 58 1.38 12.40 -11.07
C LYS A 58 1.93 13.58 -10.25
N GLU A 59 3.18 13.95 -10.52
CA GLU A 59 3.84 15.10 -9.91
C GLU A 59 3.10 16.43 -10.13
N ASP A 60 2.36 16.56 -11.24
CA ASP A 60 1.54 17.74 -11.56
C ASP A 60 0.15 17.73 -10.89
N GLY A 61 -0.17 16.68 -10.12
CA GLY A 61 -1.45 16.50 -9.43
C GLY A 61 -2.56 15.89 -10.30
N SER A 62 -2.33 15.63 -11.59
CA SER A 62 -3.30 14.94 -12.44
C SER A 62 -3.40 13.45 -12.09
N TYR A 63 -4.60 12.86 -12.24
CA TYR A 63 -4.80 11.44 -11.93
C TYR A 63 -4.11 10.51 -12.93
N GLU A 64 -3.56 9.40 -12.43
CA GLU A 64 -3.07 8.29 -13.25
C GLU A 64 -4.22 7.37 -13.65
N ILE A 65 -5.02 7.86 -14.59
CA ILE A 65 -6.12 7.13 -15.21
C ILE A 65 -5.98 7.14 -16.73
N LEU A 66 -6.39 6.04 -17.37
CA LEU A 66 -6.50 5.88 -18.81
C LEU A 66 -7.92 5.47 -19.15
N CYS A 67 -8.55 6.23 -20.05
CA CYS A 67 -9.85 5.90 -20.62
C CYS A 67 -9.74 5.92 -22.15
N ILE A 68 -9.98 4.78 -22.79
CA ILE A 68 -10.02 4.65 -24.25
C ILE A 68 -11.43 4.24 -24.62
N LYS A 69 -12.04 4.89 -25.61
CA LYS A 69 -13.31 4.47 -26.20
C LYS A 69 -13.09 3.95 -27.62
N TYR A 70 -13.52 2.74 -27.89
CA TYR A 70 -13.55 2.16 -29.23
C TYR A 70 -14.85 2.55 -29.92
N VAL A 71 -14.75 3.16 -31.10
CA VAL A 71 -15.91 3.54 -31.92
C VAL A 71 -15.95 2.62 -33.14
N GLY A 72 -17.00 1.82 -33.24
CA GLY A 72 -17.27 1.02 -34.42
C GLY A 72 -17.84 1.87 -35.57
N GLU A 73 -17.63 1.41 -36.81
CA GLU A 73 -18.33 1.96 -37.99
C GLU A 73 -19.63 1.20 -38.25
N GLY A 74 -20.73 1.90 -38.58
CA GLY A 74 -22.03 1.28 -38.88
C GLY A 74 -22.75 0.72 -37.64
N GLU A 75 -23.30 -0.50 -37.73
CA GLU A 75 -23.94 -1.21 -36.60
C GLU A 75 -22.93 -1.99 -35.74
N SER A 76 -21.63 -1.72 -35.87
CA SER A 76 -20.62 -2.42 -35.07
C SER A 76 -20.50 -1.85 -33.65
N THR A 77 -20.26 -2.75 -32.71
CA THR A 77 -20.32 -2.47 -31.28
C THR A 77 -19.21 -1.51 -30.81
N SER A 78 -19.55 -0.55 -29.93
CA SER A 78 -18.65 0.45 -29.33
C SER A 78 -18.29 0.14 -27.86
N GLY A 79 -17.01 0.28 -27.51
CA GLY A 79 -16.45 -0.18 -26.23
C GLY A 79 -15.46 0.74 -25.57
N GLY A 80 -14.70 0.21 -24.60
CA GLY A 80 -13.57 0.94 -24.06
C GLY A 80 -12.70 0.19 -23.05
N LEU A 81 -11.56 0.81 -22.73
CA LEU A 81 -10.66 0.42 -21.67
C LEU A 81 -10.67 1.51 -20.60
N PHE A 82 -10.91 1.12 -19.36
CA PHE A 82 -10.69 1.97 -18.19
C PHE A 82 -9.59 1.34 -17.33
N HIS A 83 -8.51 2.08 -17.09
CA HIS A 83 -7.41 1.67 -16.24
C HIS A 83 -7.11 2.77 -15.22
N ALA A 84 -6.93 2.39 -13.97
CA ALA A 84 -6.65 3.31 -12.88
C ALA A 84 -5.71 2.63 -11.88
N LEU A 85 -4.75 3.39 -11.37
CA LEU A 85 -3.91 2.96 -10.26
C LEU A 85 -4.52 3.44 -8.94
N ILE A 86 -4.66 2.52 -7.99
CA ILE A 86 -5.19 2.80 -6.65
C ILE A 86 -4.07 2.65 -5.63
N GLU A 87 -3.91 3.67 -4.78
CA GLU A 87 -2.86 3.72 -3.76
C GLU A 87 -3.46 3.71 -2.35
N PHE A 88 -2.68 3.15 -1.43
CA PHE A 88 -2.95 3.12 0.01
C PHE A 88 -1.94 3.99 0.77
N SER A 89 -1.73 5.20 0.28
CA SER A 89 -0.81 6.20 0.83
C SER A 89 -1.55 7.49 1.20
N LEU A 90 -1.00 8.24 2.15
CA LEU A 90 -1.49 9.59 2.47
C LEU A 90 -0.81 10.64 1.58
N PRO A 91 -1.48 11.75 1.25
CA PRO A 91 -0.84 12.91 0.65
C PRO A 91 0.35 13.41 1.49
N GLN A 92 1.39 13.89 0.82
CA GLN A 92 2.66 14.26 1.46
C GLN A 92 2.48 15.41 2.48
N ASP A 93 1.66 16.41 2.16
CA ASP A 93 1.28 17.50 3.05
C ASP A 93 0.58 17.00 4.32
N VAL A 94 -0.27 15.98 4.20
CA VAL A 94 -0.93 15.32 5.34
C VAL A 94 0.10 14.56 6.18
N VAL A 95 1.04 13.83 5.55
CA VAL A 95 2.12 13.13 6.27
C VAL A 95 2.96 14.12 7.07
N GLU A 96 3.33 15.27 6.48
CA GLU A 96 4.11 16.32 7.14
C GLU A 96 3.36 16.95 8.32
N ALA A 97 2.06 17.21 8.17
CA ALA A 97 1.22 17.74 9.24
C ALA A 97 1.11 16.75 10.42
N VAL A 98 0.90 15.46 10.13
CA VAL A 98 0.84 14.41 11.15
C VAL A 98 2.21 14.22 11.81
N GLN A 99 3.29 14.28 11.05
CA GLN A 99 4.67 14.16 11.53
C GLN A 99 5.00 15.27 12.55
N ALA A 100 4.57 16.52 12.27
CA ALA A 100 4.77 17.63 13.20
C ALA A 100 4.02 17.42 14.52
N LYS A 101 2.76 16.96 14.45
CA LYS A 101 1.95 16.65 15.63
C LYS A 101 2.46 15.44 16.41
N LEU A 102 2.97 14.42 15.73
CA LEU A 102 3.59 13.25 16.34
C LEU A 102 4.79 13.67 17.19
N LYS A 103 5.66 14.54 16.66
CA LYS A 103 6.80 15.08 17.42
C LYS A 103 6.38 15.88 18.64
N GLN A 104 5.32 16.68 18.54
CA GLN A 104 4.77 17.43 19.67
C GLN A 104 4.24 16.50 20.78
N GLN A 105 3.67 15.35 20.41
CA GLN A 105 3.04 14.43 21.36
C GLN A 105 4.02 13.42 21.98
N VAL A 106 4.98 12.91 21.20
CA VAL A 106 5.88 11.81 21.60
C VAL A 106 7.32 12.28 21.83
N GLY A 107 7.74 13.33 21.12
CA GLY A 107 9.08 13.90 21.20
C GLY A 107 9.74 14.08 19.83
N ASP A 108 10.75 14.94 19.77
CA ASP A 108 11.37 15.39 18.51
C ASP A 108 12.00 14.29 17.64
N ARG A 109 12.34 13.15 18.26
CA ARG A 109 12.93 11.99 17.59
C ARG A 109 11.89 11.14 16.86
N ALA A 110 10.61 11.26 17.19
CA ALA A 110 9.56 10.46 16.59
C ALA A 110 9.39 10.78 15.09
N TYR A 111 9.25 9.75 14.26
CA TYR A 111 9.10 9.89 12.82
C TYR A 111 8.10 8.91 12.21
N ILE A 112 7.52 9.32 11.09
CA ILE A 112 6.64 8.48 10.28
C ILE A 112 7.51 7.68 9.32
N ALA A 113 7.50 6.36 9.48
CA ALA A 113 8.25 5.41 8.64
C ALA A 113 7.55 5.13 7.30
N GLY A 114 6.25 5.40 7.20
CA GLY A 114 5.44 5.21 6.00
C GLY A 114 4.10 4.55 6.26
N PRO A 115 3.40 4.06 5.22
CA PRO A 115 2.21 3.24 5.41
C PRO A 115 2.58 1.90 6.06
N VAL A 116 1.67 1.32 6.82
CA VAL A 116 1.85 -0.06 7.31
C VAL A 116 2.07 -1.00 6.13
N PRO A 117 3.20 -1.74 6.09
CA PRO A 117 3.49 -2.64 4.97
C PRO A 117 2.44 -3.75 4.89
N MET A 118 1.67 -3.76 3.80
CA MET A 118 0.75 -4.86 3.51
C MET A 118 1.51 -5.98 2.82
N LYS A 119 1.40 -7.21 3.32
CA LYS A 119 2.01 -8.38 2.68
C LYS A 119 1.13 -8.84 1.53
N GLN A 120 1.71 -8.95 0.34
CA GLN A 120 1.05 -9.56 -0.81
C GLN A 120 1.10 -11.10 -0.70
N ILE A 121 -0.02 -11.77 -0.97
CA ILE A 121 -0.05 -13.24 -1.03
C ILE A 121 0.59 -13.70 -2.35
N THR A 122 1.56 -14.61 -2.25
CA THR A 122 2.09 -15.35 -3.42
C THR A 122 1.58 -16.80 -3.46
N ASN A 123 0.90 -17.30 -2.41
CA ASN A 123 0.38 -18.67 -2.33
C ASN A 123 -1.00 -18.73 -1.63
N GLU A 124 -1.95 -19.45 -2.22
CA GLU A 124 -3.39 -19.51 -1.87
C GLU A 124 -3.76 -20.09 -0.48
N ASN A 125 -2.82 -20.24 0.46
CA ASN A 125 -3.01 -21.04 1.68
C ASN A 125 -2.64 -20.34 3.01
N THR A 126 -2.96 -19.05 3.21
CA THR A 126 -2.78 -18.43 4.53
C THR A 126 -3.97 -17.57 4.98
N ASN A 127 -4.53 -17.92 6.15
CA ASN A 127 -5.50 -17.14 6.91
C ASN A 127 -4.81 -16.00 7.68
N GLU A 128 -4.10 -15.11 6.99
CA GLU A 128 -3.42 -13.96 7.61
C GLU A 128 -4.28 -12.69 7.48
N VAL A 129 -4.36 -11.90 8.56
CA VAL A 129 -5.14 -10.66 8.58
C VAL A 129 -4.25 -9.52 8.06
N GLY A 130 -4.69 -8.83 6.99
CA GLY A 130 -3.94 -7.71 6.37
C GLY A 130 -3.44 -8.00 4.94
N GLN A 131 -4.33 -8.48 4.08
CA GLN A 131 -4.02 -8.96 2.72
C GLN A 131 -4.58 -8.00 1.65
N PHE A 132 -3.88 -7.87 0.52
CA PHE A 132 -4.37 -7.14 -0.66
C PHE A 132 -4.39 -8.07 -1.88
N ASN A 133 -5.55 -8.15 -2.54
CA ASN A 133 -5.74 -8.87 -3.80
C ASN A 133 -5.86 -7.88 -4.95
N VAL A 134 -5.04 -8.06 -5.99
CA VAL A 134 -5.22 -7.32 -7.26
C VAL A 134 -6.41 -7.93 -7.99
N VAL A 135 -7.58 -7.32 -7.83
CA VAL A 135 -8.78 -7.72 -8.58
C VAL A 135 -8.76 -6.97 -9.91
N SER A 136 -8.30 -7.65 -10.97
CA SER A 136 -8.56 -7.21 -12.33
C SER A 136 -9.96 -7.69 -12.73
N SER A 137 -10.86 -6.77 -13.04
CA SER A 137 -12.20 -7.10 -13.54
C SER A 137 -12.41 -6.44 -14.89
N ILE A 138 -12.87 -7.22 -15.85
CA ILE A 138 -13.34 -6.73 -17.14
C ILE A 138 -14.84 -6.51 -16.98
N LEU A 139 -15.31 -5.28 -17.22
CA LEU A 139 -16.74 -4.97 -17.28
C LEU A 139 -17.35 -5.71 -18.48
N THR A 140 -17.91 -6.89 -18.24
CA THR A 140 -18.65 -7.65 -19.24
C THR A 140 -20.12 -7.28 -19.19
N ASN A 141 -20.63 -6.75 -20.29
CA ASN A 141 -22.07 -6.68 -20.50
C ASN A 141 -22.56 -8.12 -20.74
N THR A 142 -23.06 -8.79 -19.71
CA THR A 142 -23.55 -10.18 -19.81
C THR A 142 -25.02 -10.29 -20.24
N ASN A 143 -25.79 -9.19 -20.18
CA ASN A 143 -27.24 -9.20 -20.37
C ASN A 143 -27.75 -8.20 -21.43
N GLY A 144 -26.88 -7.51 -22.18
CA GLY A 144 -27.28 -6.61 -23.27
C GLY A 144 -27.27 -7.31 -24.64
N GLU A 145 -28.00 -6.75 -25.61
CA GLU A 145 -28.10 -7.28 -26.99
C GLU A 145 -26.75 -7.36 -27.72
N ASP A 146 -25.72 -6.69 -27.20
CA ASP A 146 -24.39 -6.53 -27.79
C ASP A 146 -23.27 -6.76 -26.75
N ALA A 147 -22.94 -8.02 -26.47
CA ALA A 147 -21.96 -8.42 -25.47
C ALA A 147 -20.51 -8.11 -25.92
N PHE A 148 -19.79 -7.34 -25.09
CA PHE A 148 -18.65 -6.56 -25.56
C PHE A 148 -17.30 -7.31 -25.65
N THR A 149 -17.12 -8.46 -25.00
CA THR A 149 -15.87 -9.23 -25.07
C THR A 149 -16.13 -10.68 -24.63
N SER A 150 -15.85 -11.66 -25.51
CA SER A 150 -15.74 -13.06 -25.09
C SER A 150 -14.31 -13.35 -24.62
N ASN A 151 -14.18 -14.03 -23.49
CA ASN A 151 -12.93 -14.71 -23.13
C ASN A 151 -13.02 -16.14 -23.69
N VAL A 152 -12.00 -16.56 -24.43
CA VAL A 152 -11.64 -17.97 -24.61
C VAL A 152 -10.41 -18.22 -23.76
#